data_AF-A0A7W0LMB7-F1
#
_entry.id   AF-A0A7W0LMB7-F1
#
_cell.length_a   1.000
_cell.length_b   1.000
_cell.length_c   1.000
_cell.angle_alpha   90.00
_cell.angle_beta   90.00
_cell.angle_gamma   90.00
#
_symmetry.space_group_name_H-M   'P 1'
#
loop_
_entity.id
_entity.type
_entity.pdbx_description
1 polymer ?
#
loop_
_entity_poly.entity_id
_entity_poly.type
_entity_poly.pdbx_seq_one_letter_code
_entity_poly.pdbx_strand_id
1 'polypeptide(L)'
;MPSRETSRREFLRQAGGGLVAVGVGSQLGWLAGCGGDEPSAADWAALKRDIGDRLLLPDSAGYERARIPYNRRYANVRPGGIAICEDARDVTKSVHWAREN
;
A
#
# COMPACT_ATOMS: atom_id res chain seq x y z
N MET A 1 16.47 1.29 -42.08
CA MET A 1 15.33 1.99 -41.43
C MET A 1 15.43 1.80 -39.92
N PRO A 2 15.69 2.85 -39.12
CA PRO A 2 15.53 2.78 -37.67
C PRO A 2 14.23 3.47 -37.23
N SER A 3 13.41 2.74 -36.47
CA SER A 3 12.15 3.18 -35.87
C SER A 3 12.38 4.23 -34.77
N ARG A 4 11.70 5.37 -34.88
CA ARG A 4 11.60 6.37 -33.81
C ARG A 4 10.50 5.93 -32.86
N GLU A 5 10.84 5.14 -31.85
CA GLU A 5 9.92 4.85 -30.76
C GLU A 5 9.93 6.02 -29.77
N THR A 6 8.81 6.74 -29.73
CA THR A 6 8.56 7.83 -28.80
C THR A 6 8.62 7.27 -27.37
N SER A 7 9.67 7.65 -26.63
CA SER A 7 9.93 7.14 -25.29
C SER A 7 8.85 7.58 -24.31
N ARG A 8 8.31 6.64 -23.53
CA ARG A 8 7.26 6.82 -22.50
C ARG A 8 7.47 8.03 -21.58
N ARG A 9 8.72 8.43 -21.37
CA ARG A 9 9.10 9.61 -20.57
C ARG A 9 8.67 10.93 -21.20
N GLU A 10 8.67 11.02 -22.52
CA GLU A 10 8.28 12.23 -23.26
C GLU A 10 6.76 12.42 -23.18
N PHE A 11 6.02 11.32 -23.27
CA PHE A 11 4.55 11.31 -23.16
C PHE A 11 4.06 11.80 -21.79
N LEU A 12 4.73 11.37 -20.70
CA LEU A 12 4.36 11.78 -19.34
C LEU A 12 4.69 13.25 -19.05
N ARG A 13 5.70 13.83 -19.71
CA ARG A 13 6.00 15.27 -19.60
C ARG A 13 4.98 16.13 -20.32
N GLN A 14 4.36 15.60 -21.38
CA GLN A 14 3.39 16.32 -22.21
C GLN A 14 1.97 16.28 -21.64
N ALA A 15 1.65 15.31 -20.77
CA ALA A 15 0.35 15.19 -20.09
C ALA A 15 0.18 16.11 -18.86
N GLY A 16 1.22 16.88 -18.49
CA GLY A 16 1.22 17.75 -17.30
C GLY A 16 0.52 19.11 -17.44
N GLY A 17 -0.20 19.37 -18.53
CA GLY A 17 -0.86 20.67 -18.75
C GLY A 17 -2.20 20.58 -19.47
N GLY A 18 -3.31 20.65 -18.73
CA GLY A 18 -4.65 20.82 -19.29
C GLY A 18 -5.78 20.69 -18.26
N LEU A 19 -6.43 21.80 -17.91
CA LEU A 19 -7.66 21.89 -17.11
C LEU A 19 -8.84 21.20 -17.83
N VAL A 20 -9.65 20.41 -17.12
CA VAL A 20 -10.95 19.91 -17.62
C VAL A 20 -12.07 20.17 -16.62
N ALA A 21 -13.15 20.74 -17.17
CA ALA A 21 -14.35 21.23 -16.55
C ALA A 21 -15.26 20.15 -15.94
N VAL A 22 -16.03 20.59 -14.93
CA VAL A 22 -17.35 20.11 -14.47
C VAL A 22 -17.77 18.70 -14.94
N GLY A 23 -17.33 17.71 -14.16
CA GLY A 23 -17.71 16.29 -14.23
C GLY A 23 -16.98 15.45 -13.17
N VAL A 24 -16.49 16.13 -12.12
CA VAL A 24 -15.33 15.74 -11.32
C VAL A 24 -15.77 15.25 -9.92
N GLY A 25 -16.89 14.53 -9.83
CA GLY A 25 -17.35 13.96 -8.55
C GLY A 25 -16.87 12.52 -8.35
N SER A 26 -16.92 11.70 -9.41
CA SER A 26 -16.68 10.25 -9.34
C SER A 26 -15.29 9.82 -9.81
N GLN A 27 -14.54 10.73 -10.45
CA GLN A 27 -13.24 10.43 -11.06
C GLN A 27 -12.05 10.91 -10.22
N LEU A 28 -12.25 11.41 -8.99
CA LEU A 28 -11.17 11.81 -8.07
C LEU A 28 -10.95 10.80 -6.92
N GLY A 29 -11.64 9.65 -6.95
CA GLY A 29 -11.40 8.58 -5.96
C GLY A 29 -9.97 8.03 -5.99
N TRP A 30 -9.20 8.29 -7.05
CA TRP A 30 -7.77 7.96 -7.13
C TRP A 30 -6.84 9.06 -6.58
N LEU A 31 -7.35 10.28 -6.36
CA LEU A 31 -6.66 11.35 -5.61
C LEU A 31 -6.88 11.22 -4.10
N ALA A 32 -7.91 10.47 -3.68
CA ALA A 32 -7.91 9.88 -2.36
C ALA A 32 -6.76 8.86 -2.34
N GLY A 33 -5.57 9.35 -1.98
CA GLY A 33 -4.48 8.48 -1.55
C GLY A 33 -4.90 7.64 -0.35
N CYS A 34 -3.98 6.84 0.18
CA CYS A 34 -4.17 6.06 1.40
C CYS A 34 -4.45 7.00 2.60
N GLY A 35 -5.67 7.49 2.69
CA GLY A 35 -6.21 8.38 3.71
C GLY A 35 -7.48 7.77 4.27
N GLY A 36 -7.45 6.47 4.53
CA GLY A 36 -8.30 5.87 5.55
C GLY A 36 -7.84 6.37 6.92
N ASP A 37 -8.75 6.33 7.90
CA ASP A 37 -8.36 6.53 9.29
C ASP A 37 -7.24 5.56 9.65
N GLU A 38 -6.26 5.99 10.44
CA GLU A 38 -5.20 5.09 10.88
C GLU A 38 -5.83 3.95 11.70
N PRO A 39 -5.55 2.67 11.38
CA PRO A 39 -6.21 1.55 12.04
C PRO A 39 -6.01 1.62 13.56
N SER A 40 -7.11 1.49 14.31
CA SER A 40 -7.07 1.62 15.76
C SER A 40 -6.40 0.41 16.41
N ALA A 41 -6.04 0.52 17.69
CA ALA A 41 -5.53 -0.61 18.46
C ALA A 41 -6.51 -1.80 18.50
N ALA A 42 -7.82 -1.53 18.46
CA ALA A 42 -8.84 -2.56 18.41
C ALA A 42 -8.85 -3.31 17.06
N ASP A 43 -8.59 -2.59 15.97
CA ASP A 43 -8.52 -3.16 14.62
C ASP A 43 -7.29 -4.06 14.48
N TRP A 44 -6.14 -3.62 14.98
CA TRP A 44 -4.93 -4.45 15.05
C TRP A 44 -5.13 -5.68 15.93
N ALA A 45 -5.83 -5.55 17.07
CA ALA A 45 -6.16 -6.69 17.93
C ALA A 45 -7.11 -7.68 17.22
N ALA A 46 -8.03 -7.19 16.39
CA ALA A 46 -8.89 -8.04 15.57
C ALA A 46 -8.08 -8.85 14.56
N LEU A 47 -7.16 -8.21 13.81
CA LEU A 47 -6.28 -8.93 12.89
C LEU A 47 -5.38 -9.93 13.63
N LYS A 48 -4.83 -9.57 14.79
CA LYS A 48 -4.02 -10.48 15.62
C LYS A 48 -4.80 -11.73 16.05
N ARG A 49 -6.10 -11.63 16.32
CA ARG A 49 -6.94 -12.80 16.61
C ARG A 49 -7.11 -13.72 15.39
N ASP A 50 -7.11 -13.15 14.19
CA ASP A 50 -7.32 -13.89 12.95
C ASP A 50 -6.05 -14.60 12.45
N ILE A 51 -4.87 -13.96 12.55
CA ILE A 51 -3.60 -14.52 12.03
C ILE A 51 -2.54 -14.83 13.10
N GLY A 52 -2.80 -14.54 14.37
CA GLY A 52 -1.94 -14.90 15.51
C GLY A 52 -0.62 -14.13 15.57
N ASP A 53 0.43 -14.81 16.04
CA ASP A 53 1.80 -14.26 16.19
C ASP A 53 2.51 -14.00 14.86
N ARG A 54 1.83 -14.26 13.74
CA ARG A 54 2.28 -13.93 12.39
C ARG A 54 2.05 -12.46 12.03
N LEU A 55 1.34 -11.70 12.87
CA LEU A 55 1.27 -10.25 12.78
C LEU A 55 2.43 -9.62 13.55
N LEU A 56 3.36 -9.00 12.84
CA LEU A 56 4.45 -8.22 13.44
C LEU A 56 4.04 -6.75 13.49
N LEU A 57 3.84 -6.24 14.70
CA LEU A 57 3.65 -4.82 14.98
C LEU A 57 5.01 -4.15 15.28
N PRO A 58 5.10 -2.81 15.32
CA PRO A 58 6.37 -2.11 15.51
C PRO A 58 7.16 -2.50 16.78
N ASP A 59 6.46 -2.96 17.82
CA ASP A 59 7.02 -3.44 19.09
C ASP A 59 7.38 -4.94 19.08
N SER A 60 7.00 -5.67 18.03
CA SER A 60 7.18 -7.11 17.94
C SER A 60 8.63 -7.48 17.62
N ALA A 61 9.09 -8.58 18.21
CA ALA A 61 10.40 -9.13 17.91
C ALA A 61 10.50 -9.46 16.42
N GLY A 62 11.53 -8.93 15.75
CA GLY A 62 11.79 -9.19 14.33
C GLY A 62 11.15 -8.20 13.35
N TYR A 63 10.30 -7.27 13.79
CA TYR A 63 9.71 -6.25 12.93
C TYR A 63 10.77 -5.41 12.19
N GLU A 64 11.78 -4.91 12.91
CA GLU A 64 12.85 -4.09 12.31
C GLU A 64 13.63 -4.82 11.21
N ARG A 65 13.73 -6.14 11.28
CA ARG A 65 14.36 -6.95 10.24
C ARG A 65 13.40 -7.23 9.09
N ALA A 66 12.15 -7.56 9.39
CA ALA A 66 11.14 -7.91 8.40
C ALA A 66 10.71 -6.72 7.52
N ARG A 67 10.75 -5.50 8.05
CA ARG A 67 10.31 -4.30 7.31
C ARG A 67 11.27 -3.86 6.20
N ILE A 68 12.52 -4.35 6.18
CA ILE A 68 13.55 -3.84 5.27
C ILE A 68 13.42 -4.54 3.91
N PRO A 69 13.01 -3.83 2.84
CA PRO A 69 12.97 -4.43 1.51
C PRO A 69 14.39 -4.52 0.93
N TYR A 70 14.54 -5.38 -0.09
CA TYR A 70 15.79 -5.48 -0.85
C TYR A 70 16.21 -4.13 -1.46
N ASN A 71 15.25 -3.41 -2.04
CA ASN A 71 15.49 -2.07 -2.56
C ASN A 71 15.59 -1.06 -1.40
N ARG A 72 16.83 -0.77 -0.99
CA ARG A 72 17.13 0.12 0.15
C ARG A 72 16.63 1.55 0.01
N ARG A 73 16.20 1.98 -1.18
CA ARG A 73 15.51 3.27 -1.35
C ARG A 73 14.28 3.40 -0.45
N TYR A 74 13.65 2.28 -0.10
CA TYR A 74 12.46 2.22 0.75
C TYR A 74 12.76 1.73 2.17
N ALA A 75 14.03 1.62 2.56
CA ALA A 75 14.42 1.12 3.90
C ALA A 75 13.99 2.04 5.05
N ASN A 76 13.57 3.28 4.76
CA ASN A 76 13.03 4.22 5.73
C ASN A 76 11.50 4.11 5.91
N VAL A 77 10.79 3.34 5.07
CA VAL A 77 9.35 3.12 5.22
C VAL A 77 9.09 2.23 6.44
N ARG A 78 8.11 2.63 7.25
CA ARG A 78 7.70 1.93 8.49
C ARG A 78 6.21 1.59 8.41
N PRO A 79 5.85 0.35 8.03
CA PRO A 79 4.45 -0.10 8.00
C PRO A 79 3.83 -0.14 9.40
N GLY A 80 2.52 0.11 9.54
CA GLY A 80 1.81 -0.06 10.81
C GLY A 80 1.79 -1.49 11.34
N GLY A 81 1.91 -2.48 10.44
CA GLY A 81 2.05 -3.90 10.75
C GLY A 81 2.50 -4.71 9.54
N ILE A 82 3.01 -5.91 9.78
CA ILE A 82 3.46 -6.84 8.73
C ILE A 82 2.81 -8.21 8.98
N ALA A 83 2.02 -8.69 8.03
CA ALA A 83 1.38 -10.02 8.08
C ALA A 83 2.27 -11.07 7.40
N ILE A 84 2.78 -12.04 8.17
CA ILE A 84 3.54 -13.19 7.69
C ILE A 84 2.58 -14.33 7.38
N CYS A 85 1.94 -14.29 6.21
CA CYS A 85 0.92 -15.28 5.83
C CYS A 85 1.56 -16.65 5.56
N GLU A 86 1.01 -17.71 6.17
CA GLU A 86 1.47 -19.10 5.98
C GLU A 86 0.61 -19.83 4.95
N ASP A 87 -0.69 -19.51 4.91
CA ASP A 87 -1.66 -20.14 4.02
C ASP A 87 -2.58 -19.12 3.32
N ALA A 88 -3.46 -19.62 2.45
CA ALA A 88 -4.40 -18.78 1.70
C ALA A 88 -5.46 -18.09 2.60
N ARG A 89 -5.76 -18.66 3.77
CA ARG A 89 -6.72 -18.08 4.72
C ARG A 89 -6.13 -16.82 5.33
N ASP A 90 -4.85 -16.84 5.71
CA ASP A 90 -4.15 -15.66 6.24
C ASP A 90 -4.14 -14.50 5.25
N VAL A 91 -3.85 -14.81 3.98
CA VAL A 91 -3.85 -13.81 2.91
C VAL A 91 -5.24 -13.20 2.76
N THR A 92 -6.28 -14.05 2.73
CA THR A 92 -7.67 -13.60 2.59
C THR A 92 -8.07 -12.68 3.75
N LYS A 93 -7.74 -13.06 4.99
CA LYS A 93 -8.01 -12.25 6.19
C LYS A 93 -7.27 -10.92 6.17
N SER A 94 -5.98 -10.94 5.82
CA SER A 94 -5.14 -9.72 5.79
C SER A 94 -5.63 -8.73 4.73
N VAL A 95 -5.98 -9.23 3.53
CA VAL A 95 -6.50 -8.37 2.44
C VAL A 95 -7.88 -7.81 2.77
N HIS A 96 -8.76 -8.59 3.39
CA HIS A 96 -10.07 -8.10 3.82
C HIS A 96 -9.92 -6.99 4.86
N TRP A 97 -9.12 -7.24 5.90
CA TRP A 97 -8.84 -6.26 6.94
C TRP A 97 -8.28 -4.95 6.37
N ALA A 98 -7.30 -5.02 5.46
CA ALA A 98 -6.70 -3.83 4.83
C ALA A 98 -7.63 -3.07 3.86
N ARG A 99 -8.81 -3.61 3.54
CA ARG A 99 -9.83 -2.89 2.77
C ARG A 99 -10.83 -2.17 3.66
N GLU A 100 -10.95 -2.60 4.92
CA GLU A 100 -11.91 -2.08 5.89
C GLU A 100 -11.29 -1.04 6.83
N ASN A 101 -9.96 -0.91 6.81
CA ASN A 101 -9.14 -0.02 7.63
C ASN A 101 -8.07 0.61 6.74
#